data_AF-A0A661D491-F1
#
_entry.id   AF-A0A661D491-F1
#
_cell.length_a   1.000
_cell.length_b   1.000
_cell.length_c   1.000
_cell.angle_alpha   90.00
_cell.angle_beta   90.00
_cell.angle_gamma   90.00
#
_symmetry.space_group_name_H-M   'P 1'
#
loop_
_entity.id
_entity.type
_entity.pdbx_description
1 polymer ?
#
loop_
_entity_poly.entity_id
_entity_poly.type
_entity_poly.pdbx_seq_one_letter_code
_entity_poly.pdbx_strand_id
1 'polypeptide(L)' 'MALEEASAPPSTRDLKGAVEEVLTLGKPGKWYFITSYENLASARDAAHKLGIRYPDLRIRADKGLVLAMKKETG' A
#
# COMPACT_ATOMS: atom_id res chain seq x y z
N MET A 1 15.44 11.05 -9.18
CA MET A 1 14.34 10.81 -8.22
C MET A 1 14.44 9.36 -7.77
N ALA A 2 14.91 9.10 -6.56
CA ALA A 2 15.03 7.75 -6.04
C ALA A 2 13.62 7.22 -5.77
N LEU A 3 13.26 6.10 -6.41
CA LEU A 3 12.12 5.29 -6.01
C LEU A 3 12.45 4.80 -4.59
N GLU A 4 11.95 5.49 -3.57
CA GLU A 4 12.15 5.08 -2.18
C GLU A 4 11.70 3.63 -2.04
N GLU A 5 12.66 2.82 -1.60
CA GLU A 5 12.62 1.39 -1.45
C GLU A 5 11.27 0.97 -0.86
N ALA A 6 10.37 0.47 -1.73
CA ALA A 6 9.10 -0.07 -1.31
C ALA A 6 9.42 -1.36 -0.54
N SER A 7 9.74 -1.19 0.74
CA SER A 7 10.00 -2.29 1.66
C SER A 7 8.80 -3.22 1.57
N ALA A 8 9.06 -4.47 1.18
CA ALA A 8 8.04 -5.50 1.18
C ALA A 8 7.40 -5.56 2.58
N PRO A 9 6.08 -5.81 2.67
CA PRO A 9 5.43 -5.93 3.96
C PRO A 9 6.06 -7.11 4.70
N PRO A 10 6.39 -6.97 6.00
CA PRO A 10 7.22 -7.93 6.71
C PRO A 10 6.44 -9.18 7.13
N SER A 11 6.01 -10.02 6.17
CA SER A 11 5.77 -11.48 6.27
C SER A 11 4.43 -12.00 5.71
N THR A 12 3.55 -11.19 5.12
CA THR A 12 2.25 -11.72 4.66
C THR A 12 2.20 -12.13 3.17
N ARG A 13 1.72 -13.34 2.88
CA ARG A 13 1.39 -13.83 1.52
C ARG A 13 0.07 -13.27 0.97
N ASP A 14 -0.75 -12.63 1.80
CA ASP A 14 -2.11 -12.19 1.46
C ASP A 14 -2.29 -10.66 1.48
N LEU A 15 -3.11 -10.14 0.56
CA LEU A 15 -3.40 -8.71 0.40
C LEU A 15 -3.88 -8.06 1.71
N LYS A 16 -4.80 -8.74 2.42
CA LYS A 16 -5.39 -8.24 3.66
C LYS A 16 -4.33 -8.09 4.75
N GLY A 17 -3.49 -9.11 4.94
CA GLY A 17 -2.46 -9.08 5.97
C GLY A 17 -1.39 -8.04 5.67
N ALA A 18 -0.97 -7.90 4.40
CA ALA A 18 -0.04 -6.84 4.01
C ALA A 18 -0.55 -5.43 4.39
N VAL A 19 -1.84 -5.18 4.20
CA VAL A 19 -2.46 -3.90 4.58
C VAL A 19 -2.56 -3.73 6.09
N GLU A 20 -2.94 -4.78 6.82
CA GLU A 20 -3.01 -4.78 8.30
C GLU A 20 -1.62 -4.59 8.95
N GLU A 21 -0.57 -5.13 8.34
CA GLU A 21 0.81 -4.92 8.76
C GLU A 21 1.24 -3.46 8.59
N VAL A 22 0.92 -2.83 7.45
CA VAL A 22 1.22 -1.40 7.25
C VAL A 22 0.46 -0.53 8.25
N LEU A 23 -0.76 -0.90 8.60
CA LEU A 23 -1.55 -0.18 9.62
C LEU A 23 -0.93 -0.31 11.02
N THR A 24 -0.50 -1.52 11.39
CA THR A 24 -0.01 -1.84 12.74
C THR A 24 1.45 -1.46 12.94
N LEU A 25 2.32 -1.89 12.01
CA LEU A 25 3.78 -1.81 12.10
C LEU A 25 4.38 -0.75 11.17
N GLY A 26 3.62 -0.31 10.15
CA GLY A 26 4.11 0.66 9.18
C GLY A 26 4.44 2.00 9.83
N LYS A 27 5.65 2.50 9.57
CA LYS A 27 6.05 3.85 9.95
C LYS A 27 5.25 4.88 9.13
N PRO A 28 4.69 5.93 9.77
CA PRO A 28 4.03 7.02 9.06
C PRO A 28 4.97 7.67 8.04
N GLY A 29 4.42 8.13 6.91
CA GLY A 29 5.20 8.78 5.86
C GLY A 29 6.02 7.84 4.95
N LYS A 30 6.09 6.53 5.26
CA LYS A 30 6.76 5.54 4.40
C LYS A 30 5.77 4.76 3.53
N TRP A 31 6.14 4.57 2.27
CA TRP A 31 5.39 3.74 1.33
C TRP A 31 5.85 2.29 1.40
N TYR A 32 4.88 1.39 1.51
CA TYR A 32 5.08 -0.06 1.55
C TYR A 32 4.39 -0.67 0.34
N PHE A 33 5.04 -1.67 -0.25
CA PHE A 33 4.43 -2.45 -1.31
C PHE A 33 3.34 -3.35 -0.73
N ILE A 34 2.21 -3.48 -1.42
CA ILE A 34 1.10 -4.33 -0.99
C ILE A 34 0.87 -5.46 -1.99
N THR A 35 0.77 -5.13 -3.27
CA THR A 35 0.53 -6.10 -4.34
C THR A 35 0.84 -5.50 -5.71
N SER A 36 0.98 -6.35 -6.73
CA SER A 36 1.17 -5.97 -8.13
C SER A 36 0.05 -6.52 -9.01
N TYR A 37 -0.33 -5.77 -10.03
CA TYR A 37 -1.28 -6.13 -11.06
C TYR A 37 -0.63 -6.06 -12.43
N GLU A 38 -1.15 -6.82 -13.39
CA GLU A 38 -0.65 -6.85 -14.77
C GLU A 38 -0.73 -5.49 -15.48
N ASN A 39 -1.67 -4.64 -15.07
CA ASN A 39 -1.87 -3.33 -15.66
C ASN A 39 -2.19 -2.26 -14.61
N LEU A 40 -1.91 -0.99 -14.96
CA LEU A 40 -2.14 0.15 -14.08
C LEU A 40 -3.63 0.38 -13.77
N ALA A 41 -4.54 0.04 -14.68
CA ALA A 41 -5.98 0.25 -14.47
C ALA A 41 -6.49 -0.63 -13.32
N SER A 42 -6.12 -1.92 -13.30
CA SER A 42 -6.42 -2.85 -12.22
C SER A 42 -5.77 -2.42 -10.91
N ALA A 43 -4.52 -1.96 -10.94
CA ALA A 43 -3.85 -1.43 -9.74
C ALA A 43 -4.57 -0.21 -9.18
N ARG A 44 -5.06 0.71 -10.03
CA ARG A 44 -5.81 1.89 -9.61
C ARG A 44 -7.16 1.53 -9.00
N ASP A 45 -7.91 0.61 -9.63
CA ASP A 45 -9.19 0.13 -9.10
C ASP A 45 -9.00 -0.54 -7.73
N ALA A 46 -7.99 -1.39 -7.59
CA ALA A 46 -7.64 -2.01 -6.32
C ALA A 46 -7.21 -0.99 -5.26
N ALA A 47 -6.34 -0.05 -5.61
CA ALA A 47 -5.90 1.02 -4.71
C ALA A 47 -7.09 1.87 -4.24
N HIS A 48 -8.05 2.17 -5.11
CA HIS A 48 -9.26 2.91 -4.78
C HIS A 48 -10.14 2.14 -3.79
N LYS A 49 -10.43 0.86 -4.07
CA LYS A 49 -11.21 -0.01 -3.16
C LYS A 49 -10.55 -0.14 -1.79
N LEU A 50 -9.23 -0.34 -1.75
CA LEU A 50 -8.49 -0.41 -0.50
C LEU A 50 -8.50 0.92 0.24
N GLY A 51 -8.35 2.05 -0.46
CA GLY A 51 -8.40 3.38 0.15
C GLY A 51 -9.74 3.71 0.82
N ILE A 52 -10.86 3.21 0.25
CA ILE A 52 -12.20 3.33 0.87
C ILE A 52 -12.28 2.45 2.12
N ARG A 53 -11.76 1.22 2.06
CA ARG A 53 -11.82 0.26 3.16
C ARG A 53 -10.92 0.61 4.34
N TYR A 54 -9.78 1.26 4.07
CA TYR A 54 -8.75 1.60 5.06
C TYR A 54 -8.48 3.11 5.03
N PRO A 55 -9.38 3.94 5.58
CA PRO A 55 -9.27 5.40 5.51
C PRO A 55 -8.05 5.97 6.25
N ASP A 56 -7.49 5.23 7.21
CA ASP A 56 -6.26 5.58 7.94
C ASP A 56 -4.98 5.41 7.10
N LEU A 57 -5.09 4.78 5.92
CA LEU A 57 -3.98 4.61 4.99
C LEU A 57 -4.12 5.54 3.79
N ARG A 58 -2.98 6.02 3.29
CA ARG A 58 -2.85 6.57 1.94
C ARG A 58 -2.46 5.43 1.02
N ILE A 59 -3.28 5.15 0.02
CA ILE A 59 -3.03 4.10 -0.95
C ILE A 59 -2.95 4.71 -2.33
N ARG A 60 -1.93 4.31 -3.11
CA ARG A 60 -1.75 4.76 -4.49
C ARG A 60 -1.32 3.61 -5.37
N ALA A 61 -1.59 3.75 -6.66
CA ALA A 61 -1.07 2.85 -7.67
C ALA A 61 0.06 3.53 -8.44
N ASP A 62 1.17 2.82 -8.65
CA ASP A 62 2.29 3.26 -9.48
C ASP A 62 2.75 2.12 -10.39
N LYS A 63 2.71 2.34 -11.71
CA LYS A 63 3.18 1.37 -12.73
C LYS A 63 2.67 -0.08 -12.57
N GLY A 64 1.43 -0.26 -12.11
CA GLY A 64 0.85 -1.59 -11.86
C GLY A 64 1.06 -2.11 -10.42
N LEU A 65 1.80 -1.40 -9.59
CA LEU A 65 1.98 -1.71 -8.17
C LEU A 65 0.97 -0.94 -7.34
N VAL A 66 0.49 -1.55 -6.26
CA VAL A 66 -0.27 -0.88 -5.21
C VAL A 66 0.63 -0.69 -4.01
N LEU A 67 0.71 0.57 -3.58
CA LEU A 67 1.51 1.01 -2.44
C LEU A 67 0.57 1.56 -1.38
N ALA A 68 0.84 1.27 -0.11
CA ALA A 68 0.13 1.83 1.03
C ALA A 68 1.10 2.54 1.99
N MET A 69 0.61 3.57 2.64
CA MET A 69 1.34 4.35 3.62
C MET A 69 0.40 4.69 4.78
N LYS A 70 0.87 4.53 6.01
CA LYS A 70 0.13 4.97 7.19
C LYS A 70 0.07 6.50 7.23
N LYS A 71 -1.14 7.07 7.39
CA LYS A 71 -1.29 8.51 7.64
C LYS A 71 -0.79 8.81 9.05
N GLU A 72 -0.17 9.97 9.24
CA GLU A 72 0.05 10.49 10.58
C GLU A 72 -1.33 10.77 11.19
N THR A 73 -1.68 10.01 12.22
CA THR A 73 -2.82 10.32 13.08
C THR A 73 -2.38 11.55 13.87
N GLY A 74 -2.95 12.70 13.54
CA GLY A 74 -2.73 13.95 14.29
C GLY A 74 -3.24 13.88 15.72
#